data_AF-A0A238XK86-F1
#
_entry.id   AF-A0A238XK86-F1
#
_cell.length_a   1.000
_cell.length_b   1.000
_cell.length_c   1.000
_cell.angle_alpha   90.00
_cell.angle_beta   90.00
_cell.angle_gamma   90.00
#
_symmetry.space_group_name_H-M   'P 1'
#
loop_
_entity.id
_entity.type
_entity.pdbx_description
1 polymer ?
#
loop_
_entity_poly.entity_id
_entity_poly.type
_entity_poly.pdbx_seq_one_letter_code
_entity_poly.pdbx_strand_id
1 'polypeptide(L)'
;MLIVSPQILKSIAVAIWYSGSIVLAFKSASLLNEAFSIKPLKVWIITALISGILLGIVKWKYIFSKSAEKKIKRIENLKRATIWQVFETKFYIFLTAMIFLGSKLSEIASGNHTLLIAVSIIDISISTALFLSGIKFFKN
;
A
#
# COMPACT_ATOMS: atom_id res chain seq x y z
N MET A 1 -7.48 23.08 18.44
CA MET A 1 -7.78 22.18 17.30
C MET A 1 -7.07 22.76 16.08
N LEU A 2 -6.06 22.07 15.53
CA LEU A 2 -5.24 22.63 14.44
C LEU A 2 -6.02 22.59 13.12
N ILE A 3 -6.52 23.76 12.70
CA ILE A 3 -7.15 23.96 11.40
C ILE A 3 -6.02 24.16 10.38
N VAL A 4 -6.04 23.37 9.31
CA VAL A 4 -5.03 23.40 8.24
C VAL A 4 -5.71 23.61 6.90
N SER A 5 -4.95 24.04 5.89
CA SER A 5 -5.46 24.14 4.53
C SER A 5 -5.71 22.73 3.94
N PRO A 6 -6.70 22.59 3.03
CA PRO A 6 -6.91 21.34 2.30
C PRO A 6 -5.65 20.81 1.60
N GLN A 7 -4.77 21.70 1.14
CA GLN A 7 -3.49 21.36 0.50
C GLN A 7 -2.55 20.63 1.46
N ILE A 8 -2.41 21.11 2.70
CA ILE A 8 -1.60 20.42 3.73
C ILE A 8 -2.17 19.02 3.98
N LEU A 9 -3.50 18.90 4.05
CA LEU A 9 -4.17 17.63 4.28
C LEU A 9 -3.97 16.64 3.12
N LYS A 10 -3.98 17.11 1.86
CA LYS A 10 -3.60 16.32 0.68
C LYS A 10 -2.14 15.88 0.74
N SER A 11 -1.21 16.76 1.09
CA SER A 11 0.21 16.43 1.23
C SER A 11 0.46 15.36 2.29
N ILE A 12 -0.21 15.46 3.46
CA ILE A 12 -0.14 14.43 4.49
C ILE A 12 -0.70 13.09 3.98
N ALA A 13 -1.83 13.12 3.25
CA ALA A 13 -2.42 11.90 2.69
C ALA A 13 -1.48 11.20 1.70
N VAL A 14 -0.81 11.96 0.82
CA VAL A 14 0.21 11.43 -0.10
C VAL A 14 1.40 10.86 0.63
N ALA A 15 1.91 11.58 1.63
CA ALA A 15 3.04 11.12 2.42
C ALA A 15 2.75 9.76 3.05
N ILE A 16 1.53 9.56 3.55
CA ILE A 16 1.09 8.26 4.11
C ILE A 16 0.96 7.19 3.03
N TRP A 17 0.53 7.54 1.82
CA TRP A 17 0.44 6.61 0.69
C TRP A 17 1.82 6.11 0.26
N TYR A 18 2.76 7.03 0.07
CA TYR A 18 4.11 6.69 -0.33
C TYR A 18 4.90 6.00 0.78
N SER A 19 4.71 6.39 2.05
CA SER A 19 5.33 5.65 3.16
C SER A 19 4.84 4.20 3.21
N GLY A 20 3.52 3.97 3.06
CA GLY A 20 2.96 2.63 2.98
C GLY A 20 3.52 1.82 1.80
N SER A 21 3.65 2.43 0.62
CA SER A 21 4.27 1.78 -0.55
C SER A 21 5.73 1.39 -0.29
N ILE A 22 6.54 2.30 0.26
CA ILE A 22 7.96 2.07 0.55
C ILE A 22 8.14 0.96 1.59
N VAL A 23 7.38 1.01 2.70
CA VAL A 23 7.44 0.00 3.76
C VAL A 23 7.09 -1.40 3.22
N LEU A 24 6.05 -1.50 2.40
CA LEU A 24 5.66 -2.78 1.78
C LEU A 24 6.69 -3.26 0.75
N ALA A 25 7.32 -2.35 0.01
CA ALA A 25 8.38 -2.70 -0.93
C ALA A 25 9.58 -3.33 -0.19
N PHE A 26 10.05 -2.68 0.89
CA PHE A 26 11.13 -3.24 1.72
C PHE A 26 10.77 -4.57 2.37
N LYS A 27 9.55 -4.68 2.91
CA LYS A 27 9.05 -5.93 3.48
C LYS A 27 9.04 -7.05 2.45
N SER A 28 8.50 -6.80 1.26
CA SER A 28 8.46 -7.79 0.19
C SER A 28 9.85 -8.19 -0.31
N ALA A 29 10.80 -7.25 -0.37
CA ALA A 29 12.20 -7.56 -0.69
C ALA A 29 12.83 -8.49 0.36
N SER A 30 12.56 -8.27 1.66
CA SER A 30 13.00 -9.17 2.73
C SER A 30 12.41 -10.58 2.59
N LEU A 31 11.12 -10.69 2.30
CA LEU A 31 10.45 -11.99 2.11
C LEU A 31 10.96 -12.73 0.87
N LEU A 32 11.26 -12.01 -0.22
CA LEU A 32 11.87 -12.58 -1.42
C LEU A 32 13.31 -13.05 -1.16
N ASN A 33 14.08 -12.31 -0.36
CA ASN A 33 15.43 -12.71 0.04
C ASN A 33 15.39 -13.98 0.91
N GLU A 34 14.43 -14.09 1.84
CA GLU A 34 14.20 -15.31 2.61
C GLU A 34 13.75 -16.47 1.70
N ALA A 35 12.86 -16.23 0.75
CA ALA A 35 12.46 -17.26 -0.20
C ALA A 35 13.65 -17.76 -1.04
N PHE A 36 14.55 -16.85 -1.43
CA PHE A 36 15.74 -17.15 -2.21
C PHE A 36 16.78 -17.95 -1.43
N SER A 37 16.94 -17.69 -0.12
CA SER A 37 17.85 -18.46 0.72
C SER A 37 17.39 -19.92 0.89
N ILE A 38 16.08 -20.16 0.87
CA ILE A 38 15.50 -21.51 0.92
C ILE A 38 15.63 -22.22 -0.44
N LYS A 39 15.26 -21.55 -1.54
CA LYS A 39 15.43 -22.08 -2.90
C LYS A 39 15.98 -20.98 -3.81
N PRO A 40 17.25 -21.05 -4.25
CA PRO A 40 17.92 -19.99 -5.00
C PRO A 40 17.53 -19.97 -6.49
N LEU A 41 16.23 -20.05 -6.79
CA LEU A 41 15.70 -20.00 -8.15
C LEU A 41 15.19 -18.60 -8.45
N LYS A 42 15.96 -17.86 -9.27
CA LYS A 42 15.64 -16.48 -9.69
C LYS A 42 14.29 -16.36 -10.41
N VAL A 43 13.82 -17.42 -11.07
CA VAL A 43 12.54 -17.44 -11.78
C VAL A 43 11.37 -17.12 -10.85
N TRP A 44 11.38 -17.61 -9.61
CA TRP A 44 10.32 -17.34 -8.63
C TRP A 44 10.28 -15.88 -8.17
N ILE A 45 11.44 -15.25 -8.03
CA ILE A 45 11.53 -13.81 -7.69
C ILE A 45 10.97 -12.96 -8.84
N ILE A 46 11.40 -13.24 -10.07
CA ILE A 46 10.96 -12.47 -11.25
C ILE A 46 9.46 -12.63 -11.46
N THR A 47 8.94 -13.86 -11.36
CA THR A 47 7.50 -14.12 -11.46
C THR A 47 6.71 -13.45 -10.35
N ALA A 48 7.23 -13.44 -9.12
CA ALA A 48 6.61 -12.72 -8.01
C ALA A 48 6.54 -11.20 -8.26
N LEU A 49 7.62 -10.61 -8.77
CA LEU A 49 7.68 -9.19 -9.09
C LEU A 49 6.69 -8.82 -10.20
N ILE A 50 6.70 -9.56 -11.32
CA ILE A 50 5.82 -9.31 -12.47
C ILE A 50 4.35 -9.47 -12.05
N SER A 51 4.01 -10.59 -11.40
CA SER A 51 2.63 -10.85 -10.97
C SER A 51 2.15 -9.84 -9.94
N GLY A 52 3.00 -9.48 -8.97
CA GLY A 52 2.71 -8.44 -7.98
C GLY A 52 2.40 -7.10 -8.64
N ILE A 53 3.25 -6.64 -9.56
CA ILE A 53 3.05 -5.38 -10.29
C ILE A 53 1.75 -5.41 -11.09
N LEU A 54 1.52 -6.47 -11.88
CA LEU A 54 0.31 -6.59 -12.71
C LEU A 54 -0.97 -6.56 -11.85
N LEU A 55 -1.02 -7.35 -10.78
CA LEU A 55 -2.13 -7.34 -9.83
C LEU A 55 -2.28 -5.98 -9.15
N GLY A 56 -1.16 -5.32 -8.84
CA GLY A 56 -1.14 -3.97 -8.30
C GLY A 56 -1.73 -2.93 -9.24
N ILE A 57 -1.44 -2.99 -10.54
CA ILE A 57 -2.04 -2.12 -11.55
C ILE A 57 -3.55 -2.35 -11.65
N VAL A 58 -4.00 -3.61 -11.58
CA VAL A 58 -5.44 -3.93 -11.56
C VAL A 58 -6.09 -3.33 -10.31
N LYS A 59 -5.55 -3.59 -9.11
CA LYS A 59 -6.06 -3.02 -7.85
C LYS A 59 -6.00 -1.50 -7.82
N TRP A 60 -4.96 -0.90 -8.41
CA TRP A 60 -4.86 0.53 -8.60
C TRP A 60 -6.07 1.02 -9.36
N LYS A 61 -6.29 0.53 -10.59
CA LYS A 61 -7.36 1.01 -11.48
C LYS A 61 -8.76 0.92 -10.84
N TYR A 62 -9.07 -0.20 -10.18
CA TYR A 62 -10.43 -0.48 -9.72
C TYR A 62 -10.73 -0.05 -8.27
N ILE A 63 -9.74 -0.11 -7.37
CA ILE A 63 -9.96 0.08 -5.92
C ILE A 63 -9.26 1.34 -5.43
N PHE A 64 -7.93 1.39 -5.50
CA PHE A 64 -7.15 2.47 -4.87
C PHE A 64 -7.31 3.82 -5.58
N SER A 65 -7.40 3.80 -6.90
CA SER A 65 -7.71 4.95 -7.76
C SER A 65 -9.00 5.65 -7.35
N LYS A 66 -10.08 4.89 -7.15
CA LYS A 66 -11.39 5.41 -6.71
C LYS A 66 -11.36 5.87 -5.26
N SER A 67 -10.66 5.14 -4.40
CA SER A 67 -10.48 5.50 -2.98
C SER A 67 -9.72 6.82 -2.82
N ALA A 68 -8.64 7.03 -3.60
CA ALA A 68 -7.86 8.26 -3.62
C ALA A 68 -8.71 9.45 -4.09
N GLU A 69 -9.45 9.30 -5.19
CA GLU A 69 -10.37 10.35 -5.67
C GLU A 69 -11.44 10.71 -4.64
N LYS A 70 -12.04 9.71 -3.98
CA LYS A 70 -13.02 9.95 -2.92
C LYS A 70 -12.41 10.75 -1.76
N LYS A 71 -11.17 10.42 -1.37
CA LYS A 71 -10.44 11.15 -0.32
C LYS A 71 -10.14 12.58 -0.72
N ILE A 72 -9.65 12.80 -1.95
CA ILE A 72 -9.37 14.14 -2.50
C ILE A 72 -10.64 15.00 -2.49
N LYS A 73 -11.74 14.51 -3.07
CA LYS A 73 -13.03 15.22 -3.08
C LYS A 73 -13.54 15.53 -1.68
N ARG A 74 -13.36 14.60 -0.73
CA ARG A 74 -13.75 14.82 0.67
C ARG A 74 -12.92 15.95 1.29
N ILE A 75 -11.60 15.93 1.09
CA ILE A 75 -10.68 16.96 1.62
C ILE A 75 -11.03 18.34 1.04
N GLU A 76 -11.33 18.43 -0.25
CA GLU A 76 -11.74 19.68 -0.93
C GLU A 76 -13.05 20.25 -0.38
N ASN A 77 -13.99 19.39 0.01
CA ASN A 77 -15.30 19.80 0.53
C ASN A 77 -15.29 20.14 2.04
N LEU A 78 -14.16 20.03 2.74
CA LEU A 78 -14.07 20.38 4.17
C LEU A 78 -14.00 21.90 4.34
N LYS A 79 -15.10 22.51 4.83
CA LYS A 79 -15.15 23.94 5.20
C LYS A 79 -14.13 24.34 6.27
N ARG A 80 -13.77 23.42 7.17
CA ARG A 80 -12.68 23.55 8.16
C ARG A 80 -11.93 22.22 8.23
N ALA A 81 -10.82 22.12 7.51
CA ALA A 81 -10.00 20.92 7.50
C ALA A 81 -9.21 20.83 8.82
N THR A 82 -9.42 19.76 9.56
CA THR A 82 -8.63 19.45 10.77
C THR A 82 -7.64 18.34 10.49
N ILE A 83 -6.46 18.36 11.13
CA ILE A 83 -5.38 17.37 10.92
C ILE A 83 -5.85 15.90 11.10
N TRP A 84 -6.76 15.60 12.02
CA TRP A 84 -7.27 14.21 12.19
C TRP A 84 -8.23 13.76 11.09
N GLN A 85 -8.70 14.68 10.25
CA GLN A 85 -9.62 14.38 9.15
C GLN A 85 -8.89 13.99 7.87
N VAL A 86 -7.59 13.66 7.90
CA VAL A 86 -6.85 13.18 6.71
C VAL A 86 -7.54 11.96 6.10
N PHE A 87 -8.00 11.01 6.93
CA PHE A 87 -8.74 9.83 6.47
C PHE A 87 -10.08 9.65 7.19
N GLU A 88 -10.98 8.85 6.60
CA GLU A 88 -12.21 8.40 7.25
C GLU A 88 -11.88 7.31 8.28
N THR A 89 -12.62 7.21 9.38
CA THR A 89 -12.43 6.17 10.42
C THR A 89 -12.38 4.76 9.84
N LYS A 90 -13.23 4.48 8.84
CA LYS A 90 -13.27 3.19 8.13
C LYS A 90 -11.93 2.85 7.47
N PHE A 91 -11.18 3.84 7.00
CA PHE A 91 -9.88 3.62 6.39
C PHE A 91 -8.83 3.21 7.42
N TYR A 92 -8.86 3.80 8.63
CA TYR A 92 -7.94 3.38 9.70
C TYR A 92 -8.19 1.93 10.11
N ILE A 93 -9.45 1.51 10.23
CA ILE A 93 -9.80 0.11 10.52
C ILE A 93 -9.25 -0.82 9.42
N PHE A 94 -9.48 -0.47 8.15
CA PHE A 94 -8.96 -1.25 7.03
C PHE A 94 -7.43 -1.34 7.03
N LEU A 95 -6.74 -0.23 7.30
CA LEU A 95 -5.29 -0.17 7.36
C LEU A 95 -4.74 -1.05 8.49
N THR A 96 -5.31 -0.96 9.69
CA THR A 96 -4.92 -1.79 10.83
C THR A 96 -5.12 -3.28 10.52
N ALA A 97 -6.28 -3.65 9.94
CA ALA A 97 -6.55 -5.03 9.56
C ALA A 97 -5.55 -5.54 8.51
N MET A 98 -5.24 -4.72 7.50
CA MET A 98 -4.28 -5.08 6.45
C MET A 98 -2.86 -5.28 7.00
N ILE A 99 -2.40 -4.39 7.89
CA ILE A 99 -1.09 -4.51 8.55
C ILE A 99 -1.04 -5.78 9.40
N PHE A 100 -2.07 -6.02 10.22
CA PHE A 100 -2.15 -7.19 11.09
C PHE A 100 -2.14 -8.50 10.30
N LEU A 101 -3.00 -8.60 9.28
CA LEU A 101 -3.06 -9.76 8.39
C LEU A 101 -1.75 -9.97 7.65
N GLY A 102 -1.14 -8.89 7.14
CA GLY A 102 0.15 -8.96 6.45
C GLY A 102 1.28 -9.44 7.35
N SER A 103 1.30 -9.02 8.62
CA SER A 103 2.27 -9.49 9.62
C SER A 103 2.07 -10.97 9.95
N LYS A 104 0.83 -11.40 10.20
CA LYS A 104 0.53 -12.81 10.53
C LYS A 104 0.81 -13.75 9.37
N LEU A 105 0.48 -13.34 8.14
CA LEU A 105 0.81 -14.11 6.96
C LEU A 105 2.32 -14.25 6.74
N SER A 106 3.09 -13.19 6.99
CA SER A 106 4.56 -13.26 6.92
C SER A 106 5.15 -14.20 7.97
N GLU A 107 4.62 -14.17 9.21
CA GLU A 107 5.04 -15.06 10.29
C GLU A 107 4.76 -16.53 9.93
N ILE A 108 3.56 -16.83 9.44
CA ILE A 108 3.15 -18.17 8.99
C ILE A 108 3.96 -18.63 7.77
N ALA A 109 4.32 -17.71 6.89
CA ALA A 109 5.07 -18.02 5.68
C ALA A 109 6.55 -18.34 5.95
N SER A 110 7.09 -17.97 7.11
CA SER A 110 8.53 -18.14 7.39
C SER A 110 8.96 -19.59 7.26
N GLY A 111 10.12 -19.80 6.62
CA GLY A 111 10.63 -21.14 6.31
C GLY A 111 9.90 -21.88 5.18
N ASN A 112 8.81 -21.35 4.62
CA ASN A 112 8.10 -21.95 3.49
C ASN A 112 8.22 -21.09 2.22
N HIS A 113 9.03 -21.55 1.27
CA HIS A 113 9.29 -20.86 0.01
C HIS A 113 8.02 -20.43 -0.73
N THR A 114 7.04 -21.31 -0.89
CA THR A 114 5.83 -21.03 -1.68
C THR A 114 4.97 -19.95 -1.01
N LEU A 115 4.85 -20.01 0.32
CA LEU A 115 4.11 -19.00 1.07
C LEU A 115 4.82 -17.65 1.06
N LEU A 116 6.15 -17.62 1.18
CA LEU A 116 6.93 -16.38 1.10
C LEU A 116 6.76 -15.69 -0.25
N ILE A 117 6.79 -16.46 -1.35
CA ILE A 117 6.50 -15.94 -2.69
C ILE A 117 5.07 -15.38 -2.78
N ALA A 118 4.07 -16.12 -2.28
CA ALA A 118 2.68 -15.68 -2.32
C ALA A 118 2.44 -14.38 -1.52
N VAL A 119 2.98 -14.29 -0.31
CA VAL A 119 2.87 -13.08 0.53
C VAL A 119 3.63 -11.91 -0.10
N SER A 120 4.79 -12.17 -0.71
CA SER A 120 5.54 -11.14 -1.45
C SER A 120 4.75 -10.58 -2.63
N ILE A 121 4.05 -11.43 -3.40
CA ILE A 121 3.18 -10.99 -4.50
C ILE A 121 2.06 -10.07 -3.98
N ILE A 122 1.46 -10.41 -2.85
CA ILE A 122 0.40 -9.61 -2.23
C ILE A 122 0.96 -8.24 -1.80
N ASP A 123 2.09 -8.22 -1.10
CA ASP A 123 2.71 -6.99 -0.59
C ASP A 123 3.19 -6.08 -1.73
N ILE A 124 3.81 -6.64 -2.78
CA ILE A 124 4.21 -5.91 -4.00
C ILE A 124 2.97 -5.34 -4.68
N SER A 125 1.90 -6.13 -4.82
CA SER A 125 0.64 -5.69 -5.42
C SER A 125 0.03 -4.50 -4.69
N ILE A 126 0.03 -4.51 -3.34
CA ILE A 126 -0.47 -3.38 -2.55
C ILE A 126 0.48 -2.18 -2.67
N SER A 127 1.79 -2.40 -2.62
CA SER A 127 2.79 -1.34 -2.77
C SER A 127 2.65 -0.61 -4.12
N THR A 128 2.55 -1.34 -5.22
CA THR A 128 2.33 -0.79 -6.56
C THR A 128 1.02 0.00 -6.62
N ALA A 129 -0.06 -0.53 -6.03
CA ALA A 129 -1.35 0.15 -6.05
C ALA A 129 -1.35 1.47 -5.26
N LEU A 130 -0.66 1.51 -4.11
CA LEU A 130 -0.45 2.71 -3.32
C LEU A 130 0.40 3.74 -4.07
N PHE A 131 1.53 3.31 -4.64
CA PHE A 131 2.40 4.19 -5.42
C PHE A 131 1.66 4.88 -6.56
N LEU A 132 0.99 4.11 -7.41
CA LEU A 132 0.27 4.66 -8.56
C LEU A 132 -0.93 5.54 -8.17
N SER A 133 -1.57 5.27 -7.03
CA SER A 133 -2.67 6.13 -6.56
C SER A 133 -2.18 7.43 -5.91
N GLY A 134 -0.96 7.46 -5.38
CA GLY A 134 -0.32 8.68 -4.87
C GLY A 134 -0.19 9.79 -5.93
N ILE A 135 0.04 9.42 -7.20
CA ILE A 135 0.14 10.36 -8.32
C ILE A 135 -1.13 11.22 -8.48
N LYS A 136 -2.31 10.69 -8.14
CA LYS A 136 -3.58 11.41 -8.30
C LYS A 136 -3.71 12.63 -7.42
N PHE A 137 -3.05 12.65 -6.28
CA PHE A 137 -3.09 13.78 -5.37
C PHE A 137 -2.32 15.00 -5.88
N PHE A 138 -1.41 14.81 -6.85
CA PHE A 138 -0.69 15.91 -7.52
C PHE A 138 -1.42 16.46 -8.74
N LYS A 139 -2.39 15.71 -9.28
CA LYS A 139 -3.10 16.08 -10.52
C LYS A 139 -4.30 17.02 -10.28
N ASN A 140 -4.63 17.32 -9.01
CA ASN A 140 -5.80 18.11 -8.58
C ASN A 140 -5.45 19.18 -7.54
#